data_AF-A0A292QVK8-F1
#
_entry.id   AF-A0A292QVK8-F1
#
_cell.length_a   1.000
_cell.length_b   1.000
_cell.length_c   1.000
_cell.angle_alpha   90.00
_cell.angle_beta   90.00
_cell.angle_gamma   90.00
#
_symmetry.space_group_name_H-M   'P 1'
#
loop_
_entity.id
_entity.type
_entity.pdbx_description
1 polymer ?
#
loop_
_entity_poly.entity_id
_entity_poly.type
_entity_poly.pdbx_seq_one_letter_code
_entity_poly.pdbx_strand_id
1 'polypeptide(L)'
;MRFHFSINIDIDSHDIYTRIKHIDLLFKFPQEKLYEKYNHKYIIIPFGENCFPRTLTSINGIKPYRKEGELTCPFDQVCSCLTDNVDLLVNNFDGFFDNLELYKNEGTKNYYYKNIKYNISFIHEENPSLEEFKALYKKRIENFYSYLNANDKYVFFAIYTSSYPKKEVVEQFVNKIKEYRKDFCIIIFNATSWRVKWELEHVQVVNMGYNKRLNKMGSTWVPQLKGLTNINARIVNNKYGSHLLEIINNKMKTYFKTK
;
A
#
# COMPACT_ATOMS: atom_id res chain seq x y z
N MET A 1 36.61 18.92 7.24
CA MET A 1 36.35 18.38 8.59
C MET A 1 35.63 17.04 8.44
N ARG A 2 36.32 15.91 8.60
CA ARG A 2 35.71 14.56 8.54
C ARG A 2 35.50 14.09 9.98
N PHE A 3 34.25 13.89 10.39
CA PHE A 3 33.95 13.28 11.68
C PHE A 3 34.12 11.77 11.56
N HIS A 4 35.09 11.21 12.27
CA HIS A 4 35.14 9.78 12.58
C HIS A 4 34.41 9.58 13.90
N PHE A 5 33.33 8.80 13.87
CA PHE A 5 32.74 8.24 15.08
C PHE A 5 33.24 6.80 15.21
N SER A 6 34.14 6.56 16.16
CA SER A 6 34.47 5.23 16.64
C SER A 6 33.65 4.98 17.91
N ILE A 7 32.76 4.00 17.85
CA ILE A 7 32.05 3.48 19.03
C ILE A 7 32.73 2.15 19.37
N ASN A 8 33.49 2.12 20.47
CA ASN A 8 33.99 0.86 21.02
C ASN A 8 32.85 0.19 21.78
N ILE A 9 32.42 -0.96 21.29
CA ILE A 9 31.48 -1.83 22.00
C ILE A 9 32.15 -3.19 22.09
N ASP A 10 32.40 -3.65 23.32
CA ASP A 10 32.80 -5.02 23.61
C ASP A 10 31.59 -5.93 23.34
N ILE A 11 31.69 -6.85 22.38
CA ILE A 11 30.56 -7.69 21.96
C ILE A 11 31.00 -9.13 21.69
N ASP A 12 30.27 -10.07 22.30
CA ASP A 12 30.34 -11.50 22.05
C ASP A 12 29.98 -11.87 20.59
N SER A 13 30.76 -12.75 19.98
CA SER A 13 30.77 -13.03 18.53
C SER A 13 29.43 -13.51 17.93
N HIS A 14 28.54 -14.11 18.73
CA HIS A 14 27.22 -14.58 18.27
C HIS A 14 26.17 -13.46 18.23
N ASP A 15 26.32 -12.41 19.05
CA ASP A 15 25.44 -11.24 19.09
C ASP A 15 25.75 -10.27 17.93
N ILE A 16 27.01 -10.27 17.47
CA ILE A 16 27.48 -9.47 16.32
C ILE A 16 26.70 -9.79 15.04
N TYR A 17 26.53 -11.06 14.65
CA TYR A 17 25.85 -11.40 13.39
C TYR A 17 24.35 -11.01 13.40
N THR A 18 23.70 -11.14 14.55
CA THR A 18 22.30 -10.76 14.72
C THR A 18 22.16 -9.23 14.71
N ARG A 19 23.07 -8.51 15.39
CA ARG A 19 23.09 -7.04 15.45
C ARG A 19 23.57 -6.36 14.16
N ILE A 20 24.50 -6.96 13.41
CA ILE A 20 24.91 -6.49 12.07
C ILE A 20 23.73 -6.55 11.09
N LYS A 21 22.96 -7.65 11.10
CA LYS A 21 21.69 -7.73 10.33
C LYS A 21 20.70 -6.63 10.73
N HIS A 22 20.72 -6.20 11.99
CA HIS A 22 19.90 -5.09 12.47
C HIS A 22 20.48 -3.71 12.13
N ILE A 23 21.80 -3.56 12.03
CA ILE A 23 22.48 -2.32 11.63
C ILE A 23 22.20 -1.98 10.16
N ASP A 24 22.21 -2.97 9.27
CA ASP A 24 21.76 -2.76 7.87
C ASP A 24 20.26 -2.40 7.79
N LEU A 25 19.47 -2.83 8.79
CA LEU A 25 18.07 -2.43 8.97
C LEU A 25 17.92 -1.07 9.69
N LEU A 26 18.99 -0.42 10.13
CA LEU A 26 18.96 0.89 10.81
C LEU A 26 19.33 2.05 9.88
N PHE A 27 20.14 1.80 8.85
CA PHE A 27 20.49 2.78 7.82
C PHE A 27 19.60 2.58 6.59
N LYS A 28 18.77 3.57 6.25
CA LYS A 28 18.21 3.64 4.89
C LYS A 28 18.76 4.86 4.17
N PHE A 29 19.44 4.53 3.09
CA PHE A 29 19.79 5.39 1.95
C PHE A 29 18.58 6.21 1.51
N PRO A 30 18.74 7.49 1.16
CA PRO A 30 17.84 8.09 0.20
C PRO A 30 18.13 7.38 -1.13
N GLN A 31 17.31 6.37 -1.48
CA GLN A 31 17.29 5.94 -2.87
C GLN A 31 16.80 7.15 -3.69
N GLU A 32 17.48 7.39 -4.81
CA GLU A 32 16.87 8.09 -5.93
C GLU A 32 15.42 7.59 -6.07
N LYS A 33 14.48 8.53 -6.17
CA LYS A 33 13.06 8.19 -6.24
C LYS A 33 12.86 7.22 -7.40
N LEU A 34 12.41 6.01 -7.11
CA LEU A 34 12.31 4.94 -8.09
C LEU A 34 11.41 5.33 -9.26
N TYR A 35 10.38 6.14 -9.00
CA TYR A 35 9.50 6.63 -10.06
C TYR A 35 10.20 7.61 -11.01
N GLU A 36 11.17 8.39 -10.54
CA GLU A 36 11.99 9.27 -11.38
C GLU A 36 12.99 8.43 -12.19
N LYS A 37 13.64 7.45 -11.56
CA LYS A 37 14.55 6.49 -12.24
C LYS A 37 13.89 5.80 -13.44
N TYR A 38 12.60 5.48 -13.32
CA TYR A 38 11.84 4.86 -14.40
C TYR A 38 11.03 5.86 -15.25
N ASN A 39 11.36 7.16 -15.19
CA ASN A 39 10.73 8.22 -15.96
C ASN A 39 9.19 8.16 -15.91
N HIS A 40 8.64 7.91 -14.73
CA HIS A 40 7.21 7.77 -14.47
C HIS A 40 6.47 6.71 -15.34
N LYS A 41 7.20 5.68 -15.82
CA LYS A 41 6.66 4.58 -16.64
C LYS A 41 5.90 3.51 -15.86
N TYR A 42 5.64 3.72 -14.59
CA TYR A 42 4.72 2.90 -13.83
C TYR A 42 3.84 3.73 -12.92
N ILE A 43 2.72 3.13 -12.52
CA ILE A 43 1.78 3.66 -11.52
C ILE A 43 1.63 2.63 -10.42
N ILE A 44 1.48 3.09 -9.17
CA ILE A 44 1.07 2.24 -8.05
C ILE A 44 -0.31 2.66 -7.59
N ILE A 45 -1.25 1.73 -7.55
CA ILE A 45 -2.61 1.92 -7.05
C ILE A 45 -2.77 1.13 -5.75
N PRO A 46 -2.76 1.79 -4.58
CA PRO A 46 -3.23 1.16 -3.35
C PRO A 46 -4.69 0.68 -3.50
N PHE A 47 -4.95 -0.58 -3.14
CA PHE A 47 -6.27 -1.21 -3.28
C PHE A 47 -6.66 -2.06 -2.05
N GLY A 48 -5.93 -1.88 -0.94
CA GLY A 48 -6.05 -2.72 0.25
C GLY A 48 -6.97 -2.17 1.33
N GLU A 49 -6.94 -2.85 2.46
CA GLU A 49 -7.79 -2.59 3.62
C GLU A 49 -7.44 -1.31 4.38
N ASN A 50 -6.24 -0.76 4.17
CA ASN A 50 -5.77 0.46 4.82
C ASN A 50 -4.65 1.15 4.03
N CYS A 51 -4.18 2.27 4.56
CA CYS A 51 -3.14 3.11 3.96
C CYS A 51 -1.70 2.56 4.08
N PHE A 52 -1.49 1.31 4.50
CA PHE A 52 -0.14 0.71 4.61
C PHE A 52 0.63 0.73 3.29
N PRO A 53 0.08 0.25 2.16
CA PRO A 53 0.80 0.27 0.90
C PRO A 53 1.10 1.70 0.42
N ARG A 54 0.15 2.64 0.60
CA ARG A 54 0.37 4.07 0.28
C ARG A 54 1.52 4.65 1.11
N THR A 55 1.53 4.38 2.42
CA THR A 55 2.58 4.89 3.32
C THR A 55 3.93 4.30 2.95
N LEU A 56 4.01 2.97 2.81
CA LEU A 56 5.25 2.26 2.50
C LEU A 56 5.83 2.69 1.13
N THR A 57 4.99 2.86 0.11
CA THR A 57 5.45 3.27 -1.23
C THR A 57 5.98 4.69 -1.25
N SER A 58 5.30 5.64 -0.59
CA SER A 58 5.73 7.04 -0.58
C SER A 58 7.02 7.29 0.21
N ILE A 59 7.19 6.65 1.38
CA ILE A 59 8.40 6.86 2.20
C ILE A 59 9.67 6.26 1.58
N ASN A 60 9.50 5.34 0.63
CA ASN A 60 10.61 4.71 -0.10
C ASN A 60 10.85 5.32 -1.48
N GLY A 61 10.20 6.45 -1.81
CA GLY A 61 10.34 7.09 -3.12
C GLY A 61 9.82 6.22 -4.28
N ILE A 62 8.93 5.26 -3.99
CA ILE A 62 8.37 4.33 -4.98
C ILE A 62 7.11 4.92 -5.62
N LYS A 63 6.33 5.69 -4.86
CA LYS A 63 5.15 6.42 -5.34
C LYS A 63 5.28 7.89 -4.95
N PRO A 64 4.99 8.86 -5.83
CA PRO A 64 5.07 10.26 -5.47
C PRO A 64 4.07 10.63 -4.34
N TYR A 65 4.37 11.71 -3.63
CA TYR A 65 3.47 12.31 -2.66
C TYR A 65 2.36 13.11 -3.36
N ARG A 66 1.24 13.33 -2.67
CA ARG A 66 0.15 14.20 -3.17
C ARG A 66 0.64 15.62 -3.50
N LYS A 67 1.56 16.16 -2.70
CA LYS A 67 2.18 17.49 -2.94
C LYS A 67 3.02 17.54 -4.22
N GLU A 68 3.39 16.39 -4.78
CA GLU A 68 4.12 16.24 -6.04
C GLU A 68 3.18 15.93 -7.21
N GLY A 69 1.86 16.10 -7.02
CA GLY A 69 0.84 15.89 -8.05
C GLY A 69 0.24 14.48 -8.09
N GLU A 70 0.62 13.58 -7.17
CA GLU A 70 0.05 12.23 -7.16
C GLU A 70 -1.45 12.23 -6.84
N LEU A 71 -2.23 11.60 -7.71
CA LEU A 71 -3.68 11.48 -7.52
C LEU A 71 -4.00 10.49 -6.40
N THR A 72 -5.21 10.61 -5.87
CA THR A 72 -5.75 9.72 -4.84
C THR A 72 -6.85 8.87 -5.47
N CYS A 73 -6.74 7.55 -5.29
CA CYS A 73 -7.71 6.54 -5.72
C CYS A 73 -8.73 6.25 -4.60
N PRO A 74 -9.87 5.57 -4.86
CA PRO A 74 -10.95 5.45 -3.89
C PRO A 74 -10.55 4.66 -2.64
N PHE A 75 -9.56 3.76 -2.73
CA PHE A 75 -9.12 2.93 -1.60
C PHE A 75 -7.78 3.34 -0.98
N ASP A 76 -7.21 4.49 -1.39
CA ASP A 76 -5.90 4.95 -0.89
C ASP A 76 -5.88 5.27 0.61
N GLN A 77 -7.02 5.76 1.11
CA GLN A 77 -7.17 6.42 2.41
C GLN A 77 -8.49 6.00 3.07
N VAL A 78 -8.83 4.72 3.01
CA VAL A 78 -10.03 4.18 3.65
C VAL A 78 -9.67 2.97 4.48
N CYS A 79 -10.54 2.61 5.42
CA CYS A 79 -10.55 1.29 6.02
C CYS A 79 -11.61 0.44 5.32
N SER A 80 -11.23 -0.70 4.77
CA SER A 80 -12.10 -1.57 3.96
C SER A 80 -11.69 -3.04 4.10
N CYS A 81 -12.36 -3.95 3.39
CA CYS A 81 -11.89 -5.31 3.19
C CYS A 81 -11.60 -5.59 1.71
N LEU A 82 -10.69 -6.55 1.42
CA LEU A 82 -10.33 -6.87 0.03
C LEU A 82 -11.52 -7.35 -0.79
N THR A 83 -12.37 -8.21 -0.22
CA THR A 83 -13.54 -8.77 -0.91
C THR A 83 -14.49 -7.67 -1.37
N ASP A 84 -14.87 -6.75 -0.46
CA ASP A 84 -15.81 -5.67 -0.76
C ASP A 84 -15.24 -4.69 -1.80
N ASN A 85 -13.92 -4.41 -1.76
CA ASN A 85 -13.27 -3.58 -2.78
C ASN A 85 -13.32 -4.24 -4.16
N VAL A 86 -13.11 -5.56 -4.23
CA VAL A 86 -13.19 -6.33 -5.48
C VAL A 86 -14.63 -6.37 -5.98
N ASP A 87 -15.61 -6.61 -5.11
CA ASP A 87 -17.03 -6.62 -5.48
C ASP A 87 -17.47 -5.27 -6.07
N LEU A 88 -17.05 -4.17 -5.45
CA LEU A 88 -17.28 -2.83 -5.99
C LEU A 88 -16.64 -2.66 -7.37
N LEU A 89 -15.38 -3.06 -7.55
CA LEU A 89 -14.69 -2.93 -8.83
C LEU A 89 -15.34 -3.80 -9.93
N VAL A 90 -15.70 -5.03 -9.62
CA VAL A 90 -16.38 -5.95 -10.55
C VAL A 90 -17.71 -5.36 -11.00
N ASN A 91 -18.45 -4.74 -10.07
CA ASN A 91 -19.69 -4.02 -10.38
C ASN A 91 -19.48 -2.58 -10.89
N ASN A 92 -18.27 -2.21 -11.34
CA ASN A 92 -17.93 -0.87 -11.85
C ASN A 92 -18.29 0.30 -10.90
N PHE A 93 -18.14 0.08 -9.60
CA PHE A 93 -18.52 1.00 -8.52
C PHE A 93 -20.01 1.38 -8.51
N ASP A 94 -20.88 0.59 -9.16
CA ASP A 94 -22.32 0.80 -9.09
C ASP A 94 -22.82 0.56 -7.65
N GLY A 95 -23.64 1.49 -7.17
CA GLY A 95 -24.09 1.58 -5.78
C GLY A 95 -23.02 1.99 -4.76
N PHE A 96 -21.85 2.52 -5.17
CA PHE A 96 -20.79 2.95 -4.24
C PHE A 96 -21.26 3.99 -3.20
N PHE A 97 -22.19 4.87 -3.59
CA PHE A 97 -22.74 5.92 -2.73
C PHE A 97 -24.04 5.52 -2.02
N ASP A 98 -24.48 4.28 -2.20
CA ASP A 98 -25.67 3.77 -1.54
C ASP A 98 -25.31 3.32 -0.13
N ASN A 99 -26.26 3.40 0.80
CA ASN A 99 -26.08 2.94 2.19
C ASN A 99 -24.92 3.67 2.90
N LEU A 100 -24.79 4.98 2.69
CA LEU A 100 -23.88 5.82 3.44
C LEU A 100 -24.51 6.26 4.75
N GLU A 101 -23.83 5.97 5.86
CA GLU A 101 -24.20 6.43 7.19
C GLU A 101 -23.13 7.35 7.77
N LEU A 102 -23.56 8.32 8.57
CA LEU A 102 -22.66 9.22 9.30
C LEU A 102 -22.24 8.56 10.62
N TYR A 103 -20.93 8.36 10.77
CA TYR A 103 -20.33 7.88 12.01
C TYR A 103 -19.62 9.02 12.71
N LYS A 104 -19.97 9.26 13.97
CA LYS A 104 -19.30 10.23 14.85
C LYS A 104 -18.16 9.55 15.59
N ASN A 105 -16.98 10.14 15.54
CA ASN A 105 -15.87 9.78 16.39
C ASN A 105 -15.95 10.61 17.69
N GLU A 106 -16.41 9.98 18.77
CA GLU A 106 -16.58 10.65 20.07
C GLU A 106 -15.27 11.23 20.63
N GLY A 107 -14.13 10.62 20.29
CA GLY A 107 -12.82 11.06 20.78
C GLY A 107 -12.30 12.32 20.09
N THR A 108 -12.64 12.56 18.82
CA THR A 108 -12.16 13.72 18.05
C THR A 108 -13.24 14.76 17.77
N LYS A 109 -14.51 14.46 18.09
CA LYS A 109 -15.69 15.23 17.70
C LYS A 109 -15.88 15.38 16.18
N ASN A 110 -15.11 14.63 15.38
CA ASN A 110 -15.27 14.58 13.93
C ASN A 110 -16.31 13.52 13.54
N TYR A 111 -16.87 13.63 12.35
CA TYR A 111 -17.65 12.59 11.71
C TYR A 111 -17.07 12.22 10.34
N TYR A 112 -17.36 11.01 9.90
CA TYR A 112 -17.01 10.50 8.58
C TYR A 112 -18.13 9.59 8.06
N TYR A 113 -18.20 9.38 6.76
CA TYR A 113 -19.16 8.44 6.18
C TYR A 113 -18.67 7.00 6.30
N LYS A 114 -19.61 6.07 6.43
CA LYS A 114 -19.37 4.63 6.27
C LYS A 114 -20.33 4.07 5.24
N ASN A 115 -19.82 3.30 4.28
CA ASN A 115 -20.69 2.46 3.45
C ASN A 115 -20.95 1.16 4.22
N ILE A 116 -22.18 0.96 4.71
CA ILE A 116 -22.51 -0.19 5.56
C ILE A 116 -22.60 -1.51 4.78
N LYS A 117 -22.96 -1.46 3.49
CA LYS A 117 -23.04 -2.64 2.62
C LYS A 117 -21.65 -3.23 2.37
N TYR A 118 -20.69 -2.37 2.04
CA TYR A 118 -19.32 -2.75 1.69
C TYR A 118 -18.33 -2.60 2.86
N ASN A 119 -18.84 -2.34 4.07
CA ASN A 119 -18.06 -2.13 5.29
C ASN A 119 -16.84 -1.19 5.11
N ILE A 120 -17.01 -0.10 4.36
CA ILE A 120 -15.94 0.88 4.09
C ILE A 120 -16.09 2.07 5.02
N SER A 121 -15.06 2.36 5.80
CA SER A 121 -14.98 3.56 6.64
C SER A 121 -14.07 4.60 6.01
N PHE A 122 -14.62 5.77 5.69
CA PHE A 122 -13.92 6.88 5.03
C PHE A 122 -13.21 7.79 6.04
N ILE A 123 -12.39 7.20 6.93
CA ILE A 123 -11.83 7.83 8.14
C ILE A 123 -10.94 9.06 7.91
N HIS A 124 -10.50 9.30 6.68
CA HIS A 124 -9.64 10.43 6.32
C HIS A 124 -10.41 11.65 5.81
N GLU A 125 -11.71 11.52 5.57
CA GLU A 125 -12.58 12.64 5.20
C GLU A 125 -13.31 13.13 6.45
N GLU A 126 -12.74 14.13 7.12
CA GLU A 126 -13.28 14.66 8.36
C GLU A 126 -14.33 15.74 8.08
N ASN A 127 -15.55 15.51 8.57
CA ASN A 127 -16.67 16.44 8.52
C ASN A 127 -17.14 16.93 7.12
N PRO A 128 -17.12 16.11 6.05
CA PRO A 128 -17.60 16.57 4.75
C PRO A 128 -19.14 16.60 4.70
N SER A 129 -19.72 17.58 3.99
CA SER A 129 -21.10 17.45 3.54
C SER A 129 -21.25 16.25 2.59
N LEU A 130 -22.48 15.74 2.43
CA LEU A 130 -22.74 14.59 1.55
C LEU A 130 -22.32 14.88 0.10
N GLU A 131 -22.56 16.11 -0.37
CA GLU A 131 -22.22 16.53 -1.74
C GLU A 131 -20.71 16.64 -1.94
N GLU A 132 -19.98 17.23 -0.98
CA GLU A 132 -18.51 17.27 -1.02
C GLU A 132 -17.91 15.86 -1.01
N PHE A 133 -18.45 14.97 -0.17
CA PHE A 133 -18.03 13.57 -0.10
C PHE A 133 -18.24 12.85 -1.44
N LYS A 134 -19.45 12.95 -2.01
CA LYS A 134 -19.79 12.34 -3.30
C LYS A 134 -18.92 12.87 -4.43
N ALA A 135 -18.75 14.19 -4.52
CA ALA A 135 -17.92 14.83 -5.54
C ALA A 135 -16.44 14.37 -5.43
N LEU A 136 -15.92 14.31 -4.20
CA LEU A 136 -14.57 13.85 -3.94
C LEU A 136 -14.35 12.41 -4.39
N TYR A 137 -15.24 11.48 -3.98
CA TYR A 137 -15.07 10.06 -4.31
C TYR A 137 -15.37 9.76 -5.78
N LYS A 138 -16.27 10.51 -6.43
CA LYS A 138 -16.45 10.45 -7.87
C LYS A 138 -15.13 10.77 -8.58
N LYS A 139 -14.46 11.85 -8.20
CA LYS A 139 -13.13 12.20 -8.72
C LYS A 139 -12.08 11.12 -8.42
N ARG A 140 -12.12 10.49 -7.24
CA ARG A 140 -11.18 9.40 -6.91
C ARG A 140 -11.40 8.16 -7.78
N ILE A 141 -12.66 7.80 -8.06
CA ILE A 141 -13.02 6.71 -8.97
C ILE A 141 -12.57 7.06 -10.40
N GLU A 142 -12.76 8.30 -10.86
CA GLU A 142 -12.25 8.77 -12.15
C GLU A 142 -10.71 8.69 -12.22
N ASN A 143 -10.00 9.09 -11.16
CA ASN A 143 -8.53 8.94 -11.09
C ASN A 143 -8.09 7.48 -11.21
N PHE A 144 -8.82 6.56 -10.57
CA PHE A 144 -8.55 5.13 -10.64
C PHE A 144 -8.67 4.62 -12.08
N TYR A 145 -9.77 4.94 -12.77
CA TYR A 145 -9.94 4.56 -14.17
C TYR A 145 -8.93 5.25 -15.10
N SER A 146 -8.55 6.50 -14.82
CA SER A 146 -7.47 7.18 -15.56
C SER A 146 -6.14 6.42 -15.44
N TYR A 147 -5.79 5.95 -14.24
CA TYR A 147 -4.61 5.11 -14.03
C TYR A 147 -4.72 3.73 -14.69
N LEU A 148 -5.89 3.09 -14.65
CA LEU A 148 -6.12 1.82 -15.35
C LEU A 148 -5.90 1.97 -16.86
N ASN A 149 -6.39 3.05 -17.46
CA ASN A 149 -6.33 3.27 -18.90
C ASN A 149 -5.01 3.92 -19.39
N ALA A 150 -4.03 4.12 -18.50
CA ALA A 150 -2.70 4.61 -18.87
C ALA A 150 -1.89 3.51 -19.57
N ASN A 151 -2.08 3.37 -20.88
CA ASN A 151 -1.54 2.28 -21.71
C ASN A 151 -0.01 2.33 -21.92
N ASP A 152 0.63 3.47 -21.69
CA ASP A 152 2.08 3.64 -21.83
C ASP A 152 2.87 3.34 -20.54
N LYS A 153 2.16 2.99 -19.47
CA LYS A 153 2.73 2.73 -18.14
C LYS A 153 2.48 1.28 -17.73
N TYR A 154 3.25 0.76 -16.79
CA TYR A 154 2.96 -0.50 -16.08
C TYR A 154 2.17 -0.20 -14.79
N VAL A 155 1.11 -0.94 -14.48
CA VAL A 155 0.31 -0.69 -13.25
C VAL A 155 0.57 -1.74 -12.20
N PHE A 156 0.95 -1.30 -11.00
CA PHE A 156 1.02 -2.14 -9.82
C PHE A 156 -0.17 -1.85 -8.91
N PHE A 157 -0.90 -2.88 -8.50
CA PHE A 157 -1.84 -2.77 -7.38
C PHE A 157 -1.12 -3.20 -6.12
N ALA A 158 -1.16 -2.38 -5.07
CA ALA A 158 -0.53 -2.69 -3.80
C ALA A 158 -1.61 -2.86 -2.72
N ILE A 159 -1.76 -4.09 -2.23
CA ILE A 159 -2.85 -4.48 -1.33
C ILE A 159 -2.25 -4.90 0.00
N TYR A 160 -2.70 -4.29 1.08
CA TYR A 160 -2.55 -4.85 2.42
C TYR A 160 -3.86 -5.52 2.80
N THR A 161 -3.79 -6.74 3.34
CA THR A 161 -4.96 -7.43 3.88
C THR A 161 -4.63 -8.14 5.20
N SER A 162 -5.52 -7.98 6.17
CA SER A 162 -5.52 -8.66 7.47
C SER A 162 -6.43 -9.89 7.47
N SER A 163 -7.16 -10.11 6.39
CA SER A 163 -7.92 -11.33 6.10
C SER A 163 -7.18 -12.21 5.10
N TYR A 164 -7.42 -13.53 5.12
CA TYR A 164 -6.77 -14.41 4.17
C TYR A 164 -7.26 -14.08 2.75
N PRO A 165 -6.37 -13.73 1.80
CA PRO A 165 -6.78 -13.44 0.44
C PRO A 165 -7.21 -14.75 -0.23
N LYS A 166 -8.52 -14.97 -0.30
CA LYS A 166 -9.12 -16.13 -0.97
C LYS A 166 -8.74 -16.10 -2.45
N LYS A 167 -8.37 -17.25 -3.01
CA LYS A 167 -7.88 -17.35 -4.39
C LYS A 167 -8.93 -16.82 -5.36
N GLU A 168 -10.19 -17.16 -5.12
CA GLU A 168 -11.34 -16.86 -5.97
C GLU A 168 -11.59 -15.34 -6.06
N VAL A 169 -11.46 -14.63 -4.94
CA VAL A 169 -11.58 -13.16 -4.89
C VAL A 169 -10.44 -12.50 -5.67
N VAL A 170 -9.22 -13.02 -5.53
CA VAL A 170 -8.06 -12.47 -6.26
C VAL A 170 -8.16 -12.80 -7.76
N GLU A 171 -8.66 -13.97 -8.13
CA GLU A 171 -8.95 -14.33 -9.52
C GLU A 171 -9.97 -13.39 -10.15
N GLN A 172 -11.07 -13.08 -9.45
CA GLN A 172 -12.05 -12.08 -9.90
C GLN A 172 -11.40 -10.72 -10.14
N PHE A 173 -10.53 -10.30 -9.23
CA PHE A 173 -9.79 -9.05 -9.39
C PHE A 173 -8.88 -9.07 -10.62
N VAL A 174 -8.07 -10.12 -10.79
CA VAL A 174 -7.20 -10.30 -11.96
C VAL A 174 -8.01 -10.24 -13.26
N ASN A 175 -9.11 -11.00 -13.32
CA ASN A 175 -9.96 -11.06 -14.52
C ASN A 175 -10.55 -9.69 -14.84
N LYS A 176 -11.04 -8.98 -13.82
CA LYS A 176 -11.58 -7.63 -14.03
C LYS A 176 -10.53 -6.65 -14.54
N ILE A 177 -9.29 -6.71 -14.04
CA ILE A 177 -8.20 -5.85 -14.54
C ILE A 177 -7.79 -6.21 -15.98
N LYS A 178 -7.84 -7.50 -16.35
CA LYS A 178 -7.54 -7.96 -17.72
C LYS A 178 -8.48 -7.36 -18.78
N GLU A 179 -9.70 -6.95 -18.40
CA GLU A 179 -10.62 -6.22 -19.30
C GLU A 179 -10.05 -4.85 -19.72
N TYR A 180 -9.21 -4.22 -18.88
CA TYR A 180 -8.66 -2.89 -19.13
C TYR A 180 -7.24 -2.91 -19.69
N ARG A 181 -6.40 -3.86 -19.22
CA ARG A 181 -4.97 -3.84 -19.54
C ARG A 181 -4.27 -5.18 -19.33
N LYS A 182 -3.15 -5.35 -20.02
CA LYS A 182 -2.25 -6.52 -19.89
C LYS A 182 -1.02 -6.23 -19.03
N ASP A 183 -0.52 -5.00 -19.07
CA ASP A 183 0.71 -4.59 -18.37
C ASP A 183 0.40 -4.22 -16.91
N PHE A 184 0.21 -5.23 -16.07
CA PHE A 184 -0.04 -5.03 -14.63
C PHE A 184 0.49 -6.15 -13.72
N CYS A 185 0.61 -5.83 -12.43
CA CYS A 185 0.94 -6.77 -11.36
C CYS A 185 0.17 -6.41 -10.07
N ILE A 186 -0.41 -7.39 -9.40
CA ILE A 186 -1.06 -7.25 -8.10
C ILE A 186 -0.10 -7.77 -7.02
N ILE A 187 0.27 -6.90 -6.09
CA ILE A 187 1.17 -7.20 -4.98
C ILE A 187 0.34 -7.24 -3.70
N ILE A 188 0.23 -8.42 -3.08
CA ILE A 188 -0.55 -8.64 -1.87
C ILE A 188 0.37 -8.82 -0.67
N PHE A 189 0.33 -7.87 0.24
CA PHE A 189 0.89 -7.95 1.59
C PHE A 189 -0.11 -8.70 2.49
N ASN A 190 0.04 -10.01 2.56
CA ASN A 190 -0.79 -10.88 3.41
C ASN A 190 -0.31 -10.81 4.86
N ALA A 191 -1.06 -10.11 5.71
CA ALA A 191 -0.76 -9.92 7.13
C ALA A 191 -1.42 -10.95 8.05
N THR A 192 -1.98 -12.02 7.49
CA THR A 192 -2.54 -13.12 8.28
C THR A 192 -1.46 -14.07 8.79
N SER A 193 -1.79 -14.90 9.77
CA SER A 193 -0.93 -16.01 10.22
C SER A 193 -0.78 -17.11 9.16
N TRP A 194 -1.71 -17.20 8.21
CA TRP A 194 -1.77 -18.25 7.21
C TRP A 194 -0.98 -17.85 5.97
N ARG A 195 -0.08 -18.73 5.52
CA ARG A 195 0.66 -18.49 4.27
C ARG A 195 -0.23 -18.80 3.08
N VAL A 196 -0.27 -17.89 2.12
CA VAL A 196 -0.81 -18.17 0.80
C VAL A 196 0.13 -19.12 0.08
N LYS A 197 -0.44 -20.21 -0.46
CA LYS A 197 0.26 -21.26 -1.20
C LYS A 197 -0.21 -21.37 -2.66
N TRP A 198 -1.35 -20.75 -2.99
CA TRP A 198 -1.81 -20.70 -4.37
C TRP A 198 -0.98 -19.69 -5.15
N GLU A 199 -0.92 -19.88 -6.46
CA GLU A 199 -0.25 -18.99 -7.41
C GLU A 199 -1.25 -18.57 -8.48
N LEU A 200 -1.08 -17.33 -8.94
CA LEU A 200 -1.88 -16.73 -10.00
C LEU A 200 -0.98 -15.88 -10.89
N GLU A 201 -1.26 -15.90 -12.19
CA GLU A 201 -0.65 -14.97 -13.13
C GLU A 201 -0.94 -13.52 -12.69
N HIS A 202 0.03 -12.62 -12.92
CA HIS A 202 0.00 -11.23 -12.48
C HIS A 202 -0.01 -11.00 -10.97
N VAL A 203 -0.01 -12.02 -10.12
CA VAL A 203 -0.05 -11.84 -8.66
C VAL A 203 1.30 -12.15 -8.02
N GLN A 204 1.68 -11.36 -7.03
CA GLN A 204 2.83 -11.58 -6.16
C GLN A 204 2.38 -11.45 -4.70
N VAL A 205 2.51 -12.52 -3.92
CA VAL A 205 2.10 -12.51 -2.52
C VAL A 205 3.32 -12.42 -1.60
N VAL A 206 3.38 -11.34 -0.84
CA VAL A 206 4.33 -11.16 0.25
C VAL A 206 3.66 -11.63 1.55
N ASN A 207 3.92 -12.87 1.93
CA ASN A 207 3.46 -13.43 3.20
C ASN A 207 4.20 -12.75 4.37
N MET A 208 3.55 -11.75 4.97
CA MET A 208 4.10 -11.01 6.11
C MET A 208 4.04 -11.84 7.40
N GLY A 209 3.10 -12.78 7.47
CA GLY A 209 2.66 -13.39 8.72
C GLY A 209 1.84 -12.41 9.54
N TYR A 210 1.34 -12.83 10.71
CA TYR A 210 0.77 -11.91 11.68
C TYR A 210 1.82 -10.86 12.03
N ASN A 211 1.65 -9.63 11.53
CA ASN A 211 2.68 -8.60 11.61
C ASN A 211 2.71 -7.99 13.01
N LYS A 212 3.26 -8.75 13.96
CA LYS A 212 3.41 -8.37 15.38
C LYS A 212 4.05 -7.00 15.53
N ARG A 213 4.93 -6.59 14.60
CA ARG A 213 5.60 -5.29 14.65
C ARG A 213 4.68 -4.13 14.27
N LEU A 214 3.87 -4.28 13.23
CA LEU A 214 2.84 -3.29 12.90
C LEU A 214 1.83 -3.16 14.04
N ASN A 215 1.40 -4.29 14.62
CA ASN A 215 0.46 -4.30 15.75
C ASN A 215 1.05 -3.67 17.02
N LYS A 216 2.35 -3.89 17.30
CA LYS A 216 3.06 -3.22 18.40
C LYS A 216 3.11 -1.70 18.26
N MET A 217 3.04 -1.16 17.03
CA MET A 217 2.97 0.28 16.81
C MET A 217 1.57 0.85 17.03
N GLY A 218 0.53 0.00 17.10
CA GLY A 218 -0.85 0.40 17.40
C GLY A 218 -1.41 1.41 16.40
N SER A 219 -2.32 2.27 16.86
CA SER A 219 -2.96 3.31 16.03
C SER A 219 -1.99 4.37 15.49
N THR A 220 -0.78 4.47 16.03
CA THR A 220 0.23 5.46 15.64
C THR A 220 1.27 4.89 14.67
N TRP A 221 1.01 3.73 14.06
CA TRP A 221 1.94 3.11 13.12
C TRP A 221 2.27 3.99 11.91
N VAL A 222 1.33 4.81 11.42
CA VAL A 222 1.55 5.69 10.25
C VAL A 222 2.64 6.73 10.53
N PRO A 223 2.53 7.61 11.55
CA PRO A 223 3.58 8.59 11.85
C PRO A 223 4.89 7.91 12.25
N GLN A 224 4.84 6.78 12.96
CA GLN A 224 6.04 6.02 13.30
C GLN A 224 6.76 5.46 12.07
N LEU A 225 6.03 4.95 11.09
CA LEU A 225 6.59 4.43 9.84
C LEU A 225 7.14 5.54 8.95
N LYS A 226 6.44 6.69 8.86
CA LYS A 226 6.92 7.88 8.12
C LYS A 226 8.19 8.47 8.71
N GLY A 227 8.25 8.62 10.03
CA GLY A 227 9.43 9.17 10.71
C GLY A 227 10.51 8.14 11.02
N LEU A 228 10.27 6.85 10.74
CA LEU A 228 11.14 5.73 11.15
C LEU A 228 11.55 5.83 12.63
N THR A 229 10.61 6.24 13.47
CA THR A 229 10.87 6.75 14.83
C THR A 229 11.24 5.67 15.84
N ASN A 230 11.00 4.40 15.52
CA ASN A 230 11.35 3.27 16.37
C ASN A 230 11.79 2.04 15.56
N ILE A 231 12.33 1.05 16.27
CA ILE A 231 12.88 -0.17 15.68
C ILE A 231 11.83 -0.99 14.92
N ASN A 232 10.57 -1.05 15.38
CA ASN A 232 9.52 -1.80 14.67
C ASN A 232 9.23 -1.15 13.31
N ALA A 233 9.10 0.18 13.27
CA ALA A 233 8.92 0.94 12.05
C ALA A 233 10.07 0.71 11.06
N ARG A 234 11.31 0.82 11.52
CA ARG A 234 12.50 0.59 10.69
C ARG A 234 12.53 -0.81 10.09
N ILE A 235 12.28 -1.84 10.90
CA ILE A 235 12.32 -3.21 10.39
C ILE A 235 11.16 -3.49 9.43
N VAL A 236 9.94 -3.00 9.72
CA VAL A 236 8.80 -3.11 8.79
C VAL A 236 9.13 -2.44 7.46
N ASN A 237 9.64 -1.19 7.50
CA ASN A 237 10.02 -0.45 6.31
C ASN A 237 11.10 -1.15 5.49
N ASN A 238 12.14 -1.66 6.15
CA ASN A 238 13.27 -2.26 5.43
C ASN A 238 12.92 -3.65 4.90
N LYS A 239 12.19 -4.46 5.65
CA LYS A 239 11.74 -5.76 5.13
C LYS A 239 10.81 -5.59 3.94
N TYR A 240 9.70 -4.88 4.11
CA TYR A 240 8.64 -4.84 3.10
C TYR A 240 8.89 -3.81 2.01
N GLY A 241 9.59 -2.71 2.32
CA GLY A 241 10.04 -1.76 1.31
C GLY A 241 11.04 -2.40 0.35
N SER A 242 12.01 -3.17 0.83
CA SER A 242 12.98 -3.86 -0.04
C SER A 242 12.33 -4.92 -0.92
N HIS A 243 11.39 -5.72 -0.38
CA HIS A 243 10.60 -6.64 -1.21
C HIS A 243 9.84 -5.92 -2.32
N LEU A 244 9.21 -4.80 -2.00
CA LEU A 244 8.46 -4.02 -2.98
C LEU A 244 9.38 -3.46 -4.07
N LEU A 245 10.54 -2.91 -3.70
CA LEU A 245 11.56 -2.43 -4.63
C LEU A 245 12.01 -3.56 -5.56
N GLU A 246 12.31 -4.74 -5.03
CA GLU A 246 12.74 -5.89 -5.80
C GLU A 246 11.68 -6.32 -6.83
N ILE A 247 10.43 -6.48 -6.38
CA ILE A 247 9.30 -6.87 -7.25
C ILE A 247 9.14 -5.86 -8.39
N ILE A 248 9.14 -4.56 -8.08
CA ILE A 248 8.95 -3.49 -9.08
C ILE A 248 10.13 -3.47 -10.05
N ASN A 249 11.37 -3.47 -9.56
CA ASN A 249 12.55 -3.46 -10.44
C ASN A 249 12.54 -4.67 -11.40
N ASN A 250 12.19 -5.86 -10.91
CA ASN A 250 12.14 -7.07 -11.74
C ASN A 250 11.05 -7.00 -12.82
N LYS A 251 9.85 -6.51 -12.46
CA LYS A 251 8.76 -6.32 -13.42
C LYS A 251 9.08 -5.22 -14.44
N MET A 252 9.62 -4.08 -14.00
CA MET A 252 10.00 -2.99 -14.91
C MET A 252 11.12 -3.39 -15.86
N LYS A 253 12.15 -4.12 -15.40
CA LYS A 253 13.21 -4.66 -16.28
C LYS A 253 12.63 -5.56 -17.37
N THR A 254 11.61 -6.34 -17.05
CA THR A 254 10.93 -7.22 -18.02
C THR A 254 10.07 -6.41 -18.99
N TYR A 255 9.33 -5.42 -18.48
CA TYR A 255 8.50 -4.52 -19.27
C TYR A 255 9.32 -3.77 -20.34
N PHE A 256 10.48 -3.21 -19.98
CA PHE A 256 11.34 -2.51 -20.95
C PHE A 256 12.07 -3.42 -21.94
N LYS A 257 12.15 -4.73 -21.69
CA LYS A 257 12.71 -5.69 -22.66
C LYS A 257 11.70 -6.14 -23.71
N THR A 258 10.42 -5.95 -23.45
CA THR A 258 9.31 -6.47 -24.27
C THR A 258 8.55 -5.37 -25.03
N LYS A 259 8.93 -4.10 -24.80
CA LYS A 259 8.48 -2.92 -25.55
C LYS A 259 9.61 -2.48 -26.48
#